data_AF-A0A0Q7I906-F1
#
_entry.id   AF-A0A0Q7I906-F1
#
_cell.length_a   1.000
_cell.length_b   1.000
_cell.length_c   1.000
_cell.angle_alpha   90.00
_cell.angle_beta   90.00
_cell.angle_gamma   90.00
#
_symmetry.space_group_name_H-M   'P 1'
#
loop_
_entity.id
_entity.type
_entity.pdbx_description
1 polymer ?
#
loop_
_entity_poly.entity_id
_entity_poly.type
_entity_poly.pdbx_seq_one_letter_code
_entity_poly.pdbx_strand_id
1 'polypeptide(L)'
;MAKIAWGRGFFRAWMLLAILWVVGAGMIGWGTVMAPYVRDIVVTAPNDPTKPAEIFFEFSDQHEALDDAVKSGIAVENPVRPDVTLFTAKTLPADQLTARLAEARVLVDDYYQRETTAKRSAAIPTALSAVFIPPLVLLLLGWAIGWVLSGFRKAA
;
A
#
# COMPACT_ATOMS: atom_id res chain seq x y z
N MET A 1 30.26 19.99 45.11
CA MET A 1 30.12 19.03 43.99
C MET A 1 28.65 18.90 43.65
N ALA A 2 28.24 19.27 42.43
CA ALA A 2 26.84 19.19 42.02
C ALA A 2 26.43 17.73 41.77
N LYS A 3 25.36 17.26 42.43
CA LYS A 3 24.77 15.93 42.16
C LYS A 3 24.07 15.97 40.80
N ILE A 4 24.69 15.40 39.77
CA ILE A 4 24.05 15.23 38.46
C ILE A 4 22.88 14.26 38.63
N ALA A 5 21.65 14.76 38.48
CA ALA A 5 20.43 13.97 38.58
C ALA A 5 20.18 13.17 37.29
N TRP A 6 21.05 12.19 37.03
CA TRP A 6 21.07 11.36 35.82
C TRP A 6 19.70 10.75 35.45
N GLY A 7 18.93 10.29 36.44
CA GLY A 7 17.65 9.61 36.17
C GLY A 7 16.58 10.49 35.50
N ARG A 8 16.49 11.77 35.84
CA ARG A 8 15.43 12.66 35.30
C ARG A 8 15.79 13.28 33.95
N GLY A 9 17.07 13.58 33.73
CA GLY A 9 17.55 14.12 32.45
C GLY A 9 17.49 13.07 31.35
N PHE A 10 17.98 11.86 31.64
CA PHE A 10 18.01 10.75 30.68
C PHE A 10 16.60 10.36 30.22
N PHE A 11 15.64 10.23 31.14
CA PHE A 11 14.26 9.88 30.78
C PHE A 11 13.59 10.90 29.84
N ARG A 12 13.82 12.21 30.07
CA ARG A 12 13.29 13.27 29.21
C ARG A 12 13.90 13.22 27.81
N ALA A 13 15.22 13.08 27.71
CA ALA A 13 15.90 12.94 26.43
C ALA A 13 15.42 11.69 25.67
N TRP A 14 15.27 10.58 26.39
CA TRP A 14 14.72 9.35 25.85
C TRP A 14 13.29 9.51 25.32
N MET A 15 12.41 10.18 26.08
CA MET A 15 11.04 10.44 25.65
C MET A 15 10.99 11.33 24.40
N LEU A 16 11.84 12.36 24.31
CA LEU A 16 11.96 13.19 23.11
C LEU A 16 12.40 12.37 21.90
N LEU A 17 13.38 11.48 22.07
CA LEU A 17 13.85 10.61 21.00
C LEU A 17 12.74 9.64 20.54
N ALA A 18 11.98 9.06 21.47
CA ALA A 18 10.86 8.18 21.15
C ALA A 18 9.75 8.91 20.39
N ILE A 19 9.41 10.13 20.80
CA ILE A 19 8.42 10.96 20.08
C ILE A 19 8.92 11.28 18.67
N LEU A 20 10.19 11.72 18.54
CA LEU A 20 10.78 12.03 17.25
C LEU A 20 10.80 10.80 16.34
N TRP A 21 11.09 9.62 16.90
CA TRP A 21 11.03 8.35 16.18
C TRP A 21 9.63 8.05 15.67
N VAL A 22 8.61 8.12 16.54
CA VAL A 22 7.21 7.84 16.17
C VAL A 22 6.74 8.76 15.05
N VAL A 23 7.06 10.06 15.15
CA VAL A 23 6.73 11.04 14.10
C VAL A 23 7.46 10.71 12.80
N GLY A 24 8.78 10.49 12.84
CA GLY A 24 9.57 10.19 11.66
C GLY A 24 9.13 8.89 10.96
N ALA A 25 8.98 7.81 11.72
CA ALA A 25 8.52 6.52 11.20
C ALA A 25 7.09 6.62 10.66
N GLY A 26 6.21 7.35 11.34
CA GLY A 26 4.85 7.62 10.88
C GLY A 26 4.82 8.36 9.54
N MET A 27 5.63 9.40 9.38
CA MET A 27 5.75 10.15 8.13
C MET A 27 6.26 9.29 6.97
N ILE A 28 7.26 8.44 7.20
CA ILE A 28 7.81 7.54 6.19
C ILE A 28 6.78 6.47 5.79
N GLY A 29 6.09 5.88 6.78
CA GLY A 29 5.11 4.82 6.54
C GLY A 29 3.79 5.31 5.92
N TRP A 30 3.44 6.58 6.10
CA TRP A 30 2.14 7.13 5.70
C TRP A 30 1.80 6.90 4.22
N GLY A 31 2.78 7.06 3.32
CA GLY A 31 2.59 6.85 1.89
C GLY A 31 2.13 5.42 1.56
N THR A 32 2.74 4.42 2.20
CA THR A 32 2.40 3.01 1.97
C THR A 32 1.01 2.63 2.46
N VAL A 33 0.48 3.32 3.47
CA VAL A 33 -0.87 3.08 4.02
C VAL A 33 -1.92 3.87 3.25
N MET A 34 -1.67 5.14 2.94
CA MET A 34 -2.68 5.98 2.28
C MET A 34 -2.81 5.70 0.79
N ALA A 35 -1.69 5.43 0.11
CA ALA A 35 -1.66 5.15 -1.32
C ALA A 35 -0.87 3.85 -1.56
N PRO A 36 -1.40 2.68 -1.15
CA PRO A 36 -0.75 1.42 -1.46
C PRO A 36 -0.67 1.27 -2.98
N TYR A 37 0.47 0.83 -3.49
CA TYR A 37 0.61 0.51 -4.91
C TYR A 37 -0.33 -0.64 -5.28
N VAL A 38 -1.33 -0.34 -6.09
CA VAL A 38 -2.17 -1.33 -6.77
C VAL A 38 -1.49 -1.63 -8.09
N ARG A 39 -1.40 -2.90 -8.46
CA ARG A 39 -0.74 -3.30 -9.71
C ARG A 39 -1.59 -2.82 -10.88
N ASP A 40 -0.94 -2.31 -11.92
CA ASP A 40 -1.59 -1.86 -13.14
C ASP A 40 -2.32 -3.03 -13.81
N ILE A 41 -3.57 -2.77 -14.21
CA ILE A 41 -4.46 -3.76 -14.81
C ILE A 41 -5.00 -3.30 -16.14
N VAL A 42 -5.33 -4.29 -16.96
CA VAL A 42 -5.94 -4.13 -18.27
C VAL A 42 -7.28 -4.85 -18.25
N VAL A 43 -8.29 -4.29 -18.91
CA VAL A 43 -9.60 -4.93 -19.01
C VAL A 43 -9.85 -5.33 -20.46
N THR A 44 -10.39 -6.53 -20.67
CA THR A 44 -10.94 -6.94 -21.98
C THR A 44 -12.45 -7.03 -21.89
N ALA A 45 -13.14 -6.64 -22.96
CA ALA A 45 -14.54 -6.98 -23.16
C ALA A 45 -14.68 -7.81 -24.44
N PRO A 46 -14.99 -9.11 -24.33
CA PRO A 46 -15.26 -9.94 -25.49
C PRO A 46 -16.42 -9.37 -26.31
N ASN A 47 -16.37 -9.56 -27.63
CA ASN A 47 -17.44 -9.15 -28.54
C ASN A 47 -18.77 -9.90 -28.26
N ASP A 48 -18.69 -11.04 -27.58
CA ASP A 48 -19.85 -11.79 -27.11
C ASP A 48 -20.45 -11.11 -25.86
N PRO A 49 -21.67 -10.54 -25.93
CA PRO A 49 -22.31 -9.83 -24.82
C PRO A 49 -22.59 -10.74 -23.62
N THR A 50 -22.59 -12.07 -23.80
CA THR A 50 -22.80 -13.03 -22.72
C THR A 50 -21.55 -13.24 -21.86
N LYS A 51 -20.37 -12.86 -22.37
CA LYS A 51 -19.12 -12.96 -21.61
C LYS A 51 -18.86 -11.66 -20.84
N PRO A 52 -18.57 -11.76 -19.53
CA PRO A 52 -18.26 -10.59 -18.72
C PRO A 52 -16.91 -10.00 -19.16
N ALA A 53 -16.68 -8.74 -18.78
CA ALA A 53 -15.34 -8.17 -18.86
C ALA A 53 -14.37 -8.93 -17.92
N GLU A 54 -13.14 -9.12 -18.38
CA GLU A 54 -12.09 -9.82 -17.61
C GLU A 54 -10.92 -8.88 -17.34
N ILE A 55 -10.29 -9.03 -16.17
CA ILE A 55 -9.12 -8.26 -15.76
C ILE A 55 -7.86 -9.09 -16.01
N PHE A 56 -6.88 -8.48 -16.66
CA PHE A 56 -5.53 -9.02 -16.83
C PHE A 56 -4.49 -8.07 -16.23
N PHE A 57 -3.29 -8.59 -16.01
CA PHE A 57 -2.16 -7.76 -15.62
C PHE A 57 -1.47 -7.24 -16.88
N GLU A 58 -0.93 -6.02 -16.80
CA GLU A 58 -0.18 -5.40 -17.89
C GLU A 58 0.97 -6.29 -18.39
N PHE A 59 1.62 -7.06 -17.52
CA PHE A 59 2.73 -7.93 -17.91
C PHE A 59 2.34 -9.39 -18.15
N SER A 60 1.14 -9.64 -18.69
CA SER A 60 0.68 -11.01 -19.00
C SER A 60 0.67 -11.31 -20.50
N ASP A 61 0.81 -12.59 -20.87
CA ASP A 61 0.75 -13.04 -22.27
C ASP A 61 -0.56 -12.61 -22.95
N GLN A 62 -1.64 -12.46 -22.18
CA GLN A 62 -2.92 -11.95 -22.68
C GLN A 62 -2.83 -10.47 -23.08
N HIS A 63 -2.08 -9.65 -22.34
CA HIS A 63 -1.87 -8.25 -22.71
C HIS A 63 -1.07 -8.14 -24.01
N GLU A 64 -0.01 -8.93 -24.17
CA GLU A 64 0.78 -8.96 -25.42
C GLU A 64 -0.10 -9.35 -26.63
N ALA A 65 -0.97 -10.35 -26.47
CA ALA A 65 -1.92 -10.73 -27.50
C ALA A 65 -2.95 -9.64 -27.83
N LEU A 66 -3.37 -8.84 -26.83
CA LEU A 66 -4.28 -7.71 -27.03
C LEU A 66 -3.57 -6.55 -27.74
N ASP A 67 -2.32 -6.25 -27.38
CA ASP A 67 -1.50 -5.24 -28.04
C ASP A 67 -1.28 -5.59 -29.52
N ASP A 68 -1.00 -6.86 -29.81
CA ASP A 68 -0.87 -7.33 -31.19
C ASP A 68 -2.22 -7.28 -31.94
N ALA A 69 -3.33 -7.50 -31.26
CA ALA A 69 -4.68 -7.29 -31.82
C ALA A 69 -4.95 -5.80 -32.12
N VAL A 70 -4.44 -4.87 -31.31
CA VAL A 70 -4.54 -3.42 -31.57
C VAL A 70 -3.65 -3.03 -32.75
N LYS A 71 -2.39 -3.47 -32.78
CA LYS A 71 -1.44 -3.22 -33.88
C LYS A 71 -1.95 -3.75 -35.22
N SER A 72 -2.62 -4.91 -35.21
CA SER A 72 -3.25 -5.50 -36.40
C SER A 72 -4.60 -4.88 -36.77
N GLY A 73 -5.10 -3.92 -35.97
CA GLY A 73 -6.35 -3.20 -36.23
C GLY A 73 -7.61 -4.02 -35.95
N ILE A 74 -7.50 -5.14 -35.24
CA ILE A 74 -8.61 -6.01 -34.81
C ILE A 74 -9.27 -5.44 -33.55
N ALA A 75 -8.47 -4.90 -32.63
CA ALA A 75 -8.91 -4.29 -31.38
C ALA A 75 -8.67 -2.79 -31.34
N VAL A 76 -9.35 -2.12 -30.41
CA VAL A 76 -9.20 -0.68 -30.10
C VAL A 76 -9.12 -0.52 -28.59
N GLU A 77 -8.24 0.38 -28.17
CA GLU A 77 -8.07 0.81 -26.79
C GLU A 77 -9.07 1.91 -26.44
N ASN A 78 -9.72 1.78 -25.29
CA ASN A 78 -10.64 2.77 -24.77
C ASN A 78 -10.27 3.09 -23.31
N PRO A 79 -9.91 4.34 -22.96
CA PRO A 79 -9.51 4.67 -21.61
C PRO A 79 -10.70 4.55 -20.65
N VAL A 80 -10.55 3.73 -19.60
CA VAL A 80 -11.55 3.58 -18.52
C VAL A 80 -11.22 4.55 -17.39
N ARG A 81 -9.92 4.66 -17.07
CA ARG A 81 -9.29 5.53 -16.06
C ARG A 81 -7.94 6.03 -16.60
N PRO A 82 -7.27 7.01 -15.94
CA PRO A 82 -5.96 7.48 -16.39
C PRO A 82 -4.89 6.39 -16.51
N ASP A 83 -5.05 5.30 -15.75
CA ASP A 83 -4.13 4.17 -15.61
C ASP A 83 -4.71 2.83 -16.09
N VAL A 84 -5.93 2.81 -16.65
CA VAL A 84 -6.60 1.55 -17.04
C VAL A 84 -7.26 1.69 -18.40
N THR A 85 -6.92 0.75 -19.29
CA THR A 85 -7.43 0.68 -20.65
C THR A 85 -8.34 -0.53 -20.83
N LEU A 86 -9.48 -0.33 -21.51
CA LEU A 86 -10.36 -1.39 -21.99
C LEU A 86 -10.05 -1.69 -23.45
N PHE A 87 -9.71 -2.94 -23.73
CA PHE A 87 -9.56 -3.46 -25.09
C PHE A 87 -10.90 -4.00 -25.58
N THR A 88 -11.37 -3.49 -26.72
CA THR A 88 -12.60 -3.96 -27.37
C THR A 88 -12.34 -4.30 -28.84
N ALA A 89 -13.17 -5.16 -29.44
CA ALA A 89 -13.15 -5.36 -30.88
C ALA A 89 -13.47 -4.05 -31.63
N LYS A 90 -12.76 -3.76 -32.72
CA LYS A 90 -12.99 -2.56 -33.56
C LYS A 90 -14.40 -2.51 -34.16
N THR A 91 -15.02 -3.67 -34.34
CA THR A 91 -16.36 -3.82 -34.92
C THR A 91 -17.48 -3.67 -33.90
N LEU A 92 -17.17 -3.40 -32.63
CA LEU A 92 -18.18 -3.30 -31.58
C LEU A 92 -19.11 -2.09 -31.83
N PRO A 93 -20.43 -2.27 -31.87
CA PRO A 93 -21.38 -1.16 -32.00
C PRO A 93 -21.24 -0.12 -30.88
N ALA A 94 -21.48 1.16 -31.19
CA ALA A 94 -21.24 2.27 -30.25
C ALA A 94 -22.13 2.22 -28.99
N ASP A 95 -23.36 1.70 -29.12
CA ASP A 95 -24.28 1.44 -28.02
C ASP A 95 -23.72 0.35 -27.08
N GLN A 96 -23.18 -0.73 -27.64
CA GLN A 96 -22.54 -1.79 -26.86
C GLN A 96 -21.23 -1.32 -26.22
N LEU A 97 -20.42 -0.51 -26.92
CA LEU A 97 -19.20 0.07 -26.37
C LEU A 97 -19.46 0.88 -25.10
N THR A 98 -20.53 1.69 -25.10
CA THR A 98 -20.91 2.49 -23.94
C THR A 98 -21.27 1.61 -22.74
N ALA A 99 -22.03 0.53 -22.98
CA ALA A 99 -22.38 -0.43 -21.94
C ALA A 99 -21.13 -1.17 -21.39
N ARG A 100 -20.21 -1.58 -22.27
CA ARG A 100 -18.95 -2.24 -21.87
C ARG A 100 -18.02 -1.32 -21.09
N LEU A 101 -17.95 -0.04 -21.45
CA LEU A 101 -17.19 0.96 -20.68
C LEU A 101 -17.77 1.15 -19.28
N ALA A 102 -19.11 1.17 -19.14
CA ALA A 102 -19.75 1.25 -17.83
C ALA A 102 -19.48 0.00 -16.99
N GLU A 103 -19.59 -1.20 -17.58
CA GLU A 103 -19.25 -2.47 -16.94
C GLU A 103 -17.79 -2.50 -16.47
N ALA A 104 -16.86 -2.13 -17.36
CA ALA A 104 -15.44 -2.08 -17.07
C ALA A 104 -15.12 -1.10 -15.92
N ARG A 105 -15.77 0.07 -15.87
CA ARG A 105 -15.59 1.02 -14.76
C ARG A 105 -15.98 0.40 -13.41
N VAL A 106 -17.15 -0.25 -13.35
CA VAL A 106 -17.62 -0.91 -12.12
C VAL A 106 -16.66 -2.02 -11.70
N LEU A 107 -16.23 -2.85 -12.65
CA LEU A 107 -15.30 -3.94 -12.41
C LEU A 107 -13.94 -3.44 -11.89
N VAL A 108 -13.39 -2.40 -12.52
CA VAL A 108 -12.13 -1.77 -12.13
C VAL A 108 -12.24 -1.13 -10.75
N ASP A 109 -13.31 -0.38 -10.48
CA ASP A 109 -13.48 0.26 -9.18
C ASP A 109 -13.62 -0.77 -8.04
N ASP A 110 -14.35 -1.88 -8.26
CA ASP A 110 -14.43 -2.98 -7.30
C ASP A 110 -13.07 -3.65 -7.08
N TYR A 111 -12.31 -3.92 -8.15
CA TYR A 111 -10.95 -4.46 -8.05
C TYR A 111 -10.03 -3.55 -7.22
N TYR A 112 -9.97 -2.25 -7.54
CA TYR A 112 -9.12 -1.30 -6.81
C TYR A 112 -9.55 -1.16 -5.35
N GLN A 113 -10.85 -1.16 -5.05
CA GLN A 113 -11.33 -1.11 -3.67
C GLN A 113 -10.91 -2.33 -2.88
N ARG A 114 -11.04 -3.54 -3.45
CA ARG A 114 -10.65 -4.79 -2.80
C ARG A 114 -9.13 -4.87 -2.58
N GLU A 115 -8.34 -4.60 -3.61
CA GLU A 115 -6.88 -4.62 -3.53
C GLU A 115 -6.36 -3.54 -2.57
N THR A 116 -6.87 -2.32 -2.66
CA THR A 116 -6.48 -1.22 -1.75
C THR A 116 -6.81 -1.58 -0.30
N THR A 117 -8.00 -2.12 -0.04
CA THR A 117 -8.42 -2.50 1.31
C THR A 117 -7.56 -3.65 1.85
N ALA A 118 -7.28 -4.66 1.02
CA ALA A 118 -6.43 -5.79 1.39
C ALA A 118 -4.98 -5.36 1.67
N LYS A 119 -4.41 -4.48 0.82
CA LYS A 119 -3.05 -3.96 1.02
C LYS A 119 -2.96 -3.04 2.23
N ARG A 120 -3.97 -2.20 2.47
CA ARG A 120 -4.04 -1.35 3.68
C ARG A 120 -4.08 -2.20 4.93
N SER A 121 -4.94 -3.22 4.98
CA SER A 121 -5.06 -4.07 6.17
C SER A 121 -3.77 -4.85 6.45
N ALA A 122 -3.03 -5.27 5.41
CA ALA A 122 -1.71 -5.88 5.56
C ALA A 122 -0.59 -4.90 5.93
N ALA A 123 -0.65 -3.66 5.45
CA ALA A 123 0.35 -2.63 5.72
C ALA A 123 0.28 -2.06 7.15
N ILE A 124 -0.93 -1.89 7.69
CA ILE A 124 -1.17 -1.35 9.04
C ILE A 124 -0.35 -2.06 10.14
N PRO A 125 -0.41 -3.40 10.32
CA PRO A 125 0.32 -4.07 11.40
C PRO A 125 1.84 -3.92 11.23
N THR A 126 2.33 -3.93 9.99
CA THR A 126 3.74 -3.72 9.67
C THR A 126 4.19 -2.30 10.05
N ALA A 127 3.39 -1.29 9.67
CA ALA A 127 3.65 0.11 10.00
C ALA A 127 3.61 0.36 11.52
N LEU A 128 2.59 -0.16 12.22
CA LEU A 128 2.48 -0.05 13.67
C LEU A 128 3.68 -0.71 14.37
N SER A 129 4.10 -1.88 13.89
CA SER A 129 5.28 -2.58 14.42
C SER A 129 6.54 -1.73 14.27
N ALA A 130 6.78 -1.17 13.09
CA ALA A 130 7.94 -0.30 12.84
C ALA A 130 7.92 0.98 13.70
N VAL A 131 6.74 1.53 13.95
CA VAL A 131 6.56 2.74 14.78
C VAL A 131 6.78 2.45 16.26
N PHE A 132 6.22 1.36 16.81
CA PHE A 132 6.15 1.14 18.25
C PHE A 132 7.20 0.18 18.81
N ILE A 133 7.64 -0.82 18.04
CA ILE A 133 8.59 -1.83 18.57
C ILE A 133 9.94 -1.19 18.94
N PRO A 134 10.59 -0.36 18.11
CA PRO A 134 11.90 0.20 18.48
C PRO A 134 11.86 1.05 19.76
N PRO A 135 10.91 2.00 19.94
CA PRO A 135 10.77 2.72 21.20
C PRO A 135 10.50 1.80 22.40
N LEU A 136 9.64 0.78 22.25
CA LEU A 136 9.36 -0.17 23.32
C LEU A 136 10.61 -0.98 23.72
N VAL A 137 11.38 -1.46 22.75
CA VAL A 137 12.64 -2.17 23.01
C VAL A 137 13.63 -1.25 23.74
N LEU A 138 13.78 0.00 23.29
CA LEU A 138 14.64 0.97 23.95
C LEU A 138 14.16 1.30 25.38
N LEU A 139 12.85 1.37 25.61
CA LEU A 139 12.28 1.58 26.95
C LEU A 139 12.65 0.42 27.89
N LEU A 140 12.43 -0.82 27.43
CA LEU A 140 12.69 -2.03 28.21
C LEU A 140 14.18 -2.18 28.52
N LEU A 141 15.05 -1.88 27.55
CA LEU A 141 16.50 -1.86 27.76
C LEU A 141 16.92 -0.80 28.79
N GLY A 142 16.40 0.44 28.65
CA GLY A 142 16.67 1.50 29.61
C GLY A 142 16.22 1.15 31.03
N TRP A 143 15.05 0.52 31.15
CA TRP A 143 14.51 0.04 32.42
C TRP A 143 15.37 -1.08 33.03
N ALA A 144 15.77 -2.09 32.23
CA ALA A 144 16.61 -3.19 32.68
C ALA A 144 17.98 -2.71 33.18
N ILE A 145 18.63 -1.78 32.46
CA ILE A 145 19.90 -1.17 32.87
C ILE A 145 19.71 -0.43 34.21
N GLY A 146 18.64 0.36 34.33
CA GLY A 146 18.32 1.07 35.57
C GLY A 146 18.13 0.13 36.76
N TRP A 147 17.46 -0.99 36.55
CA TRP A 147 17.26 -2.03 37.57
C TRP A 147 18.59 -2.66 38.00
N VAL A 148 19.43 -3.08 37.06
CA VAL A 148 20.75 -3.67 37.33
C VAL A 148 21.63 -2.70 38.14
N LEU A 149 21.73 -1.44 37.72
CA LEU A 149 22.53 -0.42 38.43
C LEU A 149 21.98 -0.11 39.83
N SER A 150 20.67 -0.19 40.03
CA SER A 150 20.05 0.01 41.34
C SER A 150 20.38 -1.10 42.34
N GLY A 151 20.58 -2.34 41.86
CA GLY A 151 20.98 -3.48 42.67
C GLY A 151 22.37 -3.29 43.28
N PHE A 152 23.34 -2.82 42.49
CA PHE A 152 24.71 -2.59 42.97
C PHE A 152 24.83 -1.48 44.01
N ARG A 153 23.95 -0.45 43.97
CA ARG A 153 23.97 0.66 44.94
C ARG A 153 23.49 0.29 46.34
N LYS A 154 22.83 -0.87 46.52
CA LYS A 154 22.40 -1.33 47.85
C LYS A 154 23.47 -2.11 48.61
N ALA A 155 24.56 -2.50 47.94
CA ALA A 155 25.63 -3.34 48.52
C ALA A 155 26.89 -2.56 48.92
N ALA A 156 26.93 -1.23 48.71
CA ALA A 156 28.05 -0.34 49.02
C ALA A 156 27.57 0.81 49.93
#